data_AF-A0A9P4UT39-F1
#
_entry.id   AF-A0A9P4UT39-F1
#
_cell.length_a   1.000
_cell.length_b   1.000
_cell.length_c   1.000
_cell.angle_alpha   90.00
_cell.angle_beta   90.00
_cell.angle_gamma   90.00
#
_symmetry.space_group_name_H-M   'P 1'
#
loop_
_entity.id
_entity.type
_entity.pdbx_description
1 polymer ?
#
loop_
_entity_poly.entity_id
_entity_poly.type
_entity_poly.pdbx_seq_one_letter_code
_entity_poly.pdbx_strand_id
1 'polypeptide(L)'
;MAQKSLSRKRHNSPLDPHDCPRKRLKLEKPVHHSSHGMTTRSRAKIFRLLDLPPELRNRIYEFLLQDEEEIPLQDVKLPSFLKVNRQVFAEATPLFFAINTFTHNVRSNWCVRASHHHNEVHVHFKKTGRLDLPVDCLLSCNKPMSRLAHFCDVIFRIDCCCCQTGIKIADARFGNYRGTPTITATVTRRLEDLETKAALDEMFAAVDSRLRSVVTAECESFRGWTIQDLHQMAHCFRTPTKPKQEGKV
;
A
#
# COMPACT_ATOMS: atom_id res chain seq x y z
N MET A 1 2.02 -26.60 -41.00
CA MET A 1 0.80 -26.06 -40.35
C MET A 1 0.99 -24.57 -40.15
N ALA A 2 0.32 -23.76 -40.98
CA ALA A 2 0.58 -22.33 -41.13
C ALA A 2 -0.21 -21.49 -40.11
N GLN A 3 0.48 -20.60 -39.40
CA GLN A 3 -0.12 -19.65 -38.45
C GLN A 3 -0.71 -18.45 -39.20
N LYS A 4 -2.03 -18.25 -39.09
CA LYS A 4 -2.73 -17.06 -39.60
C LYS A 4 -2.63 -15.91 -38.60
N SER A 5 -1.92 -14.87 -39.01
CA SER A 5 -1.83 -13.56 -38.35
C SER A 5 -3.16 -12.79 -38.48
N LEU A 6 -3.84 -12.52 -37.37
CA LEU A 6 -5.03 -11.66 -37.33
C LEU A 6 -4.61 -10.21 -37.09
N SER A 7 -4.58 -9.45 -38.19
CA SER A 7 -4.41 -8.01 -38.24
C SER A 7 -5.69 -7.30 -37.78
N ARG A 8 -5.65 -6.63 -36.62
CA ARG A 8 -6.75 -5.79 -36.13
C ARG A 8 -6.72 -4.44 -36.87
N LYS A 9 -7.62 -4.29 -37.84
CA LYS A 9 -7.96 -3.00 -38.46
C LYS A 9 -8.56 -2.06 -37.40
N ARG A 10 -7.92 -0.91 -37.17
CA ARG A 10 -8.49 0.20 -36.40
C ARG A 10 -9.52 0.91 -37.29
N HIS A 11 -10.78 0.90 -36.88
CA HIS A 11 -11.80 1.78 -37.44
C HIS A 11 -11.57 3.20 -36.89
N ASN A 12 -11.09 4.09 -37.75
CA ASN A 12 -11.15 5.52 -37.54
C ASN A 12 -12.55 5.99 -37.94
N SER A 13 -13.36 6.35 -36.95
CA SER A 13 -14.61 7.07 -37.17
C SER A 13 -14.29 8.53 -37.47
N PRO A 14 -14.86 9.14 -38.53
CA PRO A 14 -14.74 10.57 -38.78
C PRO A 14 -15.47 11.35 -37.67
N LEU A 15 -14.79 12.31 -37.05
CA LEU A 15 -15.41 13.30 -36.18
C LEU A 15 -15.96 14.43 -37.06
N ASP A 16 -17.29 14.58 -37.07
CA ASP A 16 -17.97 15.73 -37.66
C ASP A 16 -17.64 17.02 -36.88
N PRO A 17 -17.16 18.09 -37.55
CA PRO A 17 -17.00 19.40 -36.94
C PRO A 17 -18.33 20.17 -37.04
N HIS A 18 -19.29 19.87 -36.17
CA HIS A 18 -20.45 20.73 -35.98
C HIS A 18 -20.07 21.92 -35.10
N ASP A 19 -19.57 22.97 -35.75
CA ASP A 19 -19.50 24.33 -35.21
C ASP A 19 -20.91 24.87 -34.98
N CYS A 20 -21.44 24.68 -33.77
CA CYS A 20 -22.61 25.42 -33.30
C CYS A 20 -22.13 26.76 -32.72
N PRO A 21 -22.47 27.91 -33.33
CA PRO A 21 -22.18 29.20 -32.72
C PRO A 21 -23.01 29.34 -31.44
N ARG A 22 -22.36 29.16 -30.28
CA ARG A 22 -22.92 29.45 -28.96
C ARG A 22 -23.22 30.94 -28.87
N LYS A 23 -24.44 31.32 -29.26
CA LYS A 23 -25.03 32.62 -28.91
C LYS A 23 -25.02 32.72 -27.39
N ARG A 24 -24.19 33.60 -26.83
CA ARG A 24 -24.22 33.96 -25.42
C ARG A 24 -25.57 34.62 -25.13
N LEU A 25 -26.56 33.82 -24.73
CA LEU A 25 -27.77 34.31 -24.09
C LEU A 25 -27.33 35.10 -22.86
N LYS A 26 -27.46 36.43 -22.93
CA LYS A 26 -27.39 37.31 -21.77
C LYS A 26 -28.54 36.88 -20.85
N LEU A 27 -28.23 36.00 -19.92
CA LEU A 27 -29.14 35.65 -18.83
C LEU A 27 -29.23 36.90 -17.94
N GLU A 28 -30.30 37.66 -18.11
CA GLU A 28 -30.65 38.76 -17.22
C GLU A 28 -30.81 38.18 -15.83
N LYS A 29 -29.88 38.53 -14.94
CA LYS A 29 -29.91 38.06 -13.56
C LYS A 29 -31.13 38.72 -12.89
N PRO A 30 -32.08 37.93 -12.34
CA PRO A 30 -33.19 38.50 -11.59
C PRO A 30 -32.61 39.31 -10.42
N VAL A 31 -32.96 40.59 -10.39
CA VAL A 31 -32.51 41.54 -9.37
C VAL A 31 -33.33 41.28 -8.10
N HIS A 32 -32.99 40.20 -7.40
CA HIS A 32 -33.45 40.02 -6.03
C HIS A 32 -32.61 40.90 -5.12
N HIS A 33 -33.15 42.09 -4.82
CA HIS A 33 -32.66 42.95 -3.74
C HIS A 33 -32.93 42.25 -2.40
N SER A 34 -32.02 41.37 -1.98
CA SER A 34 -31.99 40.91 -0.59
C SER A 34 -31.71 42.12 0.29
N SER A 35 -32.71 42.57 1.05
CA SER A 35 -32.64 43.68 2.00
C SER A 35 -31.89 43.33 3.29
N HIS A 36 -31.38 42.10 3.41
CA HIS A 36 -30.43 41.74 4.44
C HIS A 36 -29.05 42.27 4.05
N GLY A 37 -28.82 43.55 4.36
CA GLY A 37 -27.48 44.11 4.45
C GLY A 37 -26.70 43.32 5.49
N MET A 38 -26.03 42.24 5.06
CA MET A 38 -24.93 41.67 5.82
C MET A 38 -23.92 42.79 6.00
N THR A 39 -23.90 43.39 7.18
CA THR A 39 -22.78 44.17 7.67
C THR A 39 -21.60 43.21 7.69
N THR A 40 -20.86 43.17 6.58
CA THR A 40 -19.61 42.44 6.49
C THR A 40 -18.72 43.04 7.57
N ARG A 41 -18.52 42.30 8.66
CA ARG A 41 -17.60 42.69 9.72
C ARG A 41 -16.30 43.13 9.05
N SER A 42 -15.94 44.38 9.25
CA SER A 42 -14.76 45.01 8.67
C SER A 42 -13.54 44.11 8.91
N ARG A 43 -13.01 43.54 7.82
CA ARG A 43 -11.74 42.81 7.71
C ARG A 43 -11.52 41.71 8.76
N ALA A 44 -12.31 40.63 8.69
CA ALA A 44 -11.87 39.38 9.28
C ALA A 44 -10.48 39.01 8.73
N LYS A 45 -9.50 38.87 9.63
CA LYS A 45 -8.12 38.49 9.27
C LYS A 45 -8.18 37.13 8.55
N ILE A 46 -7.57 37.06 7.37
CA ILE A 46 -7.46 35.78 6.64
C ILE A 46 -6.71 34.80 7.54
N PHE A 47 -7.39 33.71 7.90
CA PHE A 47 -6.82 32.64 8.68
C PHE A 47 -5.83 31.83 7.82
N ARG A 48 -4.59 31.67 8.29
CA ARG A 48 -3.56 30.87 7.62
C ARG A 48 -3.33 29.60 8.42
N LEU A 49 -3.38 28.44 7.75
CA LEU A 49 -3.17 27.14 8.39
C LEU A 49 -1.80 27.06 9.12
N LEU A 50 -0.77 27.69 8.56
CA LEU A 50 0.58 27.69 9.14
C LEU A 50 0.76 28.65 10.34
N ASP A 51 -0.22 29.52 10.60
CA ASP A 51 -0.23 30.35 11.82
C ASP A 51 -0.70 29.54 13.05
N LEU A 52 -1.24 28.34 12.85
CA LEU A 52 -1.58 27.42 13.94
C LEU A 52 -0.32 26.80 14.57
N PRO A 53 -0.32 26.49 15.88
CA PRO A 53 0.66 25.60 16.49
C PRO A 53 0.75 24.23 15.79
N PRO A 54 1.94 23.59 15.76
CA PRO A 54 2.15 22.31 15.09
C PRO A 54 1.23 21.20 15.59
N GLU A 55 0.85 21.20 16.86
CA GLU A 55 -0.04 20.21 17.46
C GLU A 55 -1.43 20.27 16.81
N LEU A 56 -1.97 21.48 16.61
CA LEU A 56 -3.26 21.67 15.96
C LEU A 56 -3.18 21.33 14.46
N ARG A 57 -2.06 21.63 13.81
CA ARG A 57 -1.85 21.23 12.41
C ARG A 57 -1.84 19.71 12.26
N ASN A 58 -1.11 19.00 13.12
CA ASN A 58 -1.06 17.54 13.11
C ASN A 58 -2.44 16.91 13.31
N ARG A 59 -3.27 17.45 14.22
CA ARG A 59 -4.66 16.99 14.37
C ARG A 59 -5.48 17.18 13.10
N ILE A 60 -5.34 18.34 12.44
CA ILE A 60 -6.00 18.59 11.15
C ILE A 60 -5.50 17.59 10.09
N TYR A 61 -4.20 17.28 10.07
CA TYR A 61 -3.62 16.32 9.13
C TYR A 61 -4.12 14.90 9.38
N GLU A 62 -4.22 14.46 10.63
CA GLU A 62 -4.80 13.16 11.00
C GLU A 62 -6.21 13.01 10.41
N PHE A 63 -7.08 13.99 10.61
CA PHE A 63 -8.44 13.95 10.07
C PHE A 63 -8.50 14.00 8.53
N LEU A 64 -7.58 14.71 7.88
CA LEU A 64 -7.56 14.85 6.43
C LEU A 64 -6.95 13.66 5.70
N LEU A 65 -6.04 12.94 6.35
CA LEU A 65 -5.23 11.88 5.73
C LEU A 65 -5.69 10.47 6.09
N GLN A 66 -6.57 10.32 7.06
CA GLN A 66 -7.12 9.03 7.44
C GLN A 66 -8.07 8.54 6.35
N ASP A 67 -7.72 7.43 5.71
CA ASP A 67 -8.58 6.66 4.84
C ASP A 67 -9.23 5.53 5.65
N GLU A 68 -10.55 5.36 5.50
CA GLU A 68 -11.28 4.26 6.15
C GLU A 68 -10.98 2.91 5.50
N GLU A 69 -10.54 2.92 4.24
CA GLU A 69 -10.24 1.73 3.45
C GLU A 69 -8.76 1.36 3.50
N GLU A 70 -8.50 0.05 3.39
CA GLU A 70 -7.17 -0.51 3.23
C GLU A 70 -6.50 -0.02 1.93
N ILE A 71 -5.32 0.60 2.03
CA ILE A 71 -4.60 1.15 0.87
C ILE A 71 -3.62 0.11 0.30
N PRO A 72 -3.78 -0.37 -0.95
CA PRO A 72 -2.82 -1.28 -1.56
C PRO A 72 -1.47 -0.58 -1.77
N LEU A 73 -0.38 -1.14 -1.22
CA LEU A 73 0.99 -0.59 -1.30
C LEU A 73 1.44 -0.30 -2.73
N GLN A 74 1.02 -1.15 -3.68
CA GLN A 74 1.33 -1.03 -5.11
C GLN A 74 0.63 0.18 -5.77
N ASP A 75 -0.50 0.61 -5.21
CA ASP A 75 -1.39 1.65 -5.74
C ASP A 75 -1.34 2.92 -4.89
N VAL A 76 -0.42 3.00 -3.91
CA VAL A 76 -0.27 4.16 -3.04
C VAL A 76 -0.06 5.41 -3.88
N LYS A 77 -0.96 6.37 -3.72
CA LYS A 77 -0.85 7.71 -4.29
C LYS A 77 -0.86 8.68 -3.13
N LEU A 78 0.20 9.48 -3.03
CA LEU A 78 0.24 10.54 -2.04
C LEU A 78 -0.91 11.54 -2.28
N PRO A 79 -1.75 11.82 -1.26
CA PRO A 79 -2.81 12.81 -1.36
C PRO A 79 -2.29 14.13 -1.91
N SER A 80 -3.09 14.80 -2.76
CA SER A 80 -2.72 16.08 -3.39
C SER A 80 -2.36 17.15 -2.35
N PHE A 81 -3.00 17.09 -1.18
CA PHE A 81 -2.71 17.95 -0.04
C PHE A 81 -1.25 17.89 0.41
N LEU A 82 -0.60 16.73 0.37
CA LEU A 82 0.82 16.61 0.75
C LEU A 82 1.74 17.37 -0.22
N LYS A 83 1.27 17.67 -1.44
CA LYS A 83 2.08 18.30 -2.49
C LYS A 83 2.05 19.83 -2.46
N VAL A 84 1.26 20.44 -1.57
CA VAL A 84 1.01 21.89 -1.58
C VAL A 84 2.20 22.72 -1.06
N ASN A 85 2.90 22.23 -0.03
CA ASN A 85 3.98 22.95 0.64
C ASN A 85 4.96 21.95 1.27
N ARG A 86 6.27 22.26 1.22
CA ARG A 86 7.34 21.43 1.82
C ARG A 86 7.18 21.19 3.32
N GLN A 87 6.68 22.18 4.06
CA GLN A 87 6.43 22.04 5.50
C GLN A 87 5.27 21.07 5.76
N VAL A 88 4.15 21.26 5.05
CA VAL A 88 3.00 20.35 5.12
C VAL A 88 3.42 18.93 4.74
N PHE A 89 4.20 18.77 3.68
CA PHE A 89 4.76 17.47 3.29
C PHE A 89 5.58 16.85 4.44
N ALA A 90 6.54 17.58 5.00
CA ALA A 90 7.42 17.06 6.04
C ALA A 90 6.67 16.68 7.33
N GLU A 91 5.64 17.43 7.71
CA GLU A 91 4.84 17.19 8.92
C GLU A 91 3.80 16.07 8.70
N ALA A 92 3.13 16.08 7.55
CA ALA A 92 1.94 15.26 7.33
C ALA A 92 2.23 13.91 6.63
N THR A 93 3.33 13.79 5.88
CA THR A 93 3.75 12.51 5.26
C THR A 93 3.98 11.38 6.29
N PRO A 94 4.73 11.57 7.40
CA PRO A 94 4.87 10.49 8.39
C PRO A 94 3.53 10.13 9.04
N LEU A 95 2.63 11.10 9.23
CA LEU A 95 1.28 10.83 9.75
C LEU A 95 0.48 9.95 8.78
N PHE A 96 0.53 10.24 7.47
CA PHE A 96 -0.16 9.42 6.44
C PHE A 96 0.23 7.94 6.51
N PHE A 97 1.52 7.63 6.67
CA PHE A 97 1.99 6.24 6.76
C PHE A 97 1.73 5.60 8.14
N ALA A 98 1.61 6.41 9.18
CA ALA A 98 1.38 5.94 10.55
C ALA A 98 -0.10 5.67 10.87
N ILE A 99 -1.04 6.40 10.27
CA ILE A 99 -2.47 6.29 10.62
C ILE A 99 -3.24 5.31 9.71
N ASN A 100 -2.76 5.11 8.48
CA ASN A 100 -3.45 4.29 7.49
C ASN A 100 -3.02 2.82 7.54
N THR A 101 -3.93 1.94 7.15
CA THR A 101 -3.65 0.51 6.98
C THR A 101 -3.26 0.25 5.54
N PHE A 102 -2.07 -0.31 5.34
CA PHE A 102 -1.57 -0.64 4.01
C PHE A 102 -1.64 -2.14 3.75
N THR A 103 -1.86 -2.52 2.50
CA THR A 103 -1.97 -3.95 2.13
C THR A 103 -1.08 -4.32 0.97
N HIS A 104 -0.57 -5.54 0.96
CA HIS A 104 0.19 -6.05 -0.18
C HIS A 104 0.00 -7.54 -0.36
N ASN A 105 -0.05 -7.97 -1.62
CA ASN A 105 -0.13 -9.40 -1.94
C ASN A 105 1.29 -9.97 -2.01
N VAL A 106 1.65 -10.84 -1.08
CA VAL A 106 2.95 -11.50 -1.03
C VAL A 106 2.80 -12.94 -1.49
N ARG A 107 3.58 -13.34 -2.50
CA ARG A 107 3.57 -14.72 -2.99
C ARG A 107 4.48 -15.59 -2.11
N SER A 108 3.92 -16.63 -1.50
CA SER A 108 4.70 -17.66 -0.79
C SER A 108 5.26 -18.68 -1.77
N ASN A 109 6.35 -19.36 -1.41
CA ASN A 109 6.84 -20.50 -2.18
C ASN A 109 6.06 -21.80 -1.91
N TRP A 110 5.01 -21.80 -1.08
CA TRP A 110 4.15 -22.97 -0.87
C TRP A 110 3.10 -23.10 -1.97
N CYS A 111 3.02 -24.29 -2.58
CA CYS A 111 1.99 -24.65 -3.54
C CYS A 111 0.84 -25.37 -2.83
N VAL A 112 -0.28 -24.68 -2.66
CA VAL A 112 -1.49 -25.28 -2.06
C VAL A 112 -2.02 -26.47 -2.86
N ARG A 113 -1.93 -26.43 -4.20
CA ARG A 113 -2.53 -27.47 -5.05
C ARG A 113 -1.77 -28.79 -5.01
N ALA A 114 -0.45 -28.72 -4.85
CA ALA A 114 0.45 -29.86 -4.93
C ALA A 114 1.20 -30.11 -3.61
N SER A 115 0.75 -29.46 -2.53
CA SER A 115 1.30 -29.50 -1.17
C SER A 115 2.84 -29.59 -1.13
N HIS A 116 3.53 -28.66 -1.80
CA HIS A 116 5.00 -28.64 -1.82
C HIS A 116 5.59 -27.23 -1.85
N HIS A 117 6.86 -27.12 -1.46
CA HIS A 117 7.65 -25.90 -1.62
C HIS A 117 8.29 -25.81 -3.01
N HIS A 118 8.04 -24.70 -3.69
CA HIS A 118 8.81 -24.29 -4.85
C HIS A 118 10.25 -23.99 -4.44
N ASN A 119 11.17 -24.49 -5.27
CA ASN A 119 12.59 -24.20 -5.24
C ASN A 119 13.02 -23.35 -6.45
N GLU A 120 14.31 -23.04 -6.55
CA GLU A 120 14.91 -22.21 -7.60
C GLU A 120 14.68 -22.71 -9.04
N VAL A 121 14.46 -24.01 -9.21
CA VAL A 121 14.21 -24.63 -10.52
C VAL A 121 12.81 -24.29 -11.04
N HIS A 122 11.88 -23.92 -10.15
CA HIS A 122 10.52 -23.61 -10.57
C HIS A 122 10.39 -22.18 -11.09
N VAL A 123 9.70 -22.02 -12.22
CA VAL A 123 9.47 -20.74 -12.91
C VAL A 123 8.86 -19.67 -11.98
N HIS A 124 7.96 -20.08 -11.08
CA HIS A 124 7.25 -19.16 -10.19
C HIS A 124 8.03 -18.76 -8.93
N PHE A 125 9.10 -19.47 -8.58
CA PHE A 125 9.89 -19.19 -7.38
C PHE A 125 10.52 -17.80 -7.40
N LYS A 126 10.90 -17.31 -8.58
CA LYS A 126 11.45 -15.95 -8.72
C LYS A 126 10.49 -14.86 -8.24
N LYS A 127 9.18 -15.13 -8.20
CA LYS A 127 8.15 -14.18 -7.76
C LYS A 127 7.86 -14.24 -6.25
N THR A 128 8.38 -15.23 -5.54
CA THR A 128 8.07 -15.43 -4.13
C THR A 128 8.80 -14.42 -3.25
N GLY A 129 8.15 -13.95 -2.19
CA GLY A 129 8.70 -12.98 -1.24
C GLY A 129 9.12 -11.64 -1.85
N ARG A 130 8.55 -11.29 -3.01
CA ARG A 130 8.73 -9.97 -3.61
C ARG A 130 7.70 -9.00 -3.05
N LEU A 131 8.16 -7.77 -2.85
CA LEU A 131 7.36 -6.62 -2.49
C LEU A 131 7.49 -5.64 -3.65
N ASP A 132 6.45 -5.54 -4.48
CA ASP A 132 6.44 -4.66 -5.64
C ASP A 132 5.92 -3.28 -5.19
N LEU A 133 6.85 -2.36 -4.90
CA LEU A 133 6.50 -0.99 -4.51
C LEU A 133 6.52 -0.05 -5.73
N PRO A 134 5.60 0.93 -5.79
CA PRO A 134 5.57 1.89 -6.89
C PRO A 134 6.83 2.76 -6.83
N VAL A 135 7.69 2.57 -7.83
CA VAL A 135 8.98 3.25 -8.00
C VAL A 135 8.80 4.78 -7.91
N ASP A 136 7.72 5.29 -8.47
CA ASP A 136 7.43 6.71 -8.56
C ASP A 136 7.13 7.35 -7.20
N CYS A 137 6.53 6.62 -6.26
CA CYS A 137 6.20 7.18 -4.95
C CYS A 137 7.43 7.30 -4.04
N LEU A 138 8.45 6.45 -4.22
CA LEU A 138 9.63 6.44 -3.36
C LEU A 138 10.76 7.35 -3.87
N LEU A 139 10.83 7.59 -5.18
CA LEU A 139 11.95 8.27 -5.83
C LEU A 139 11.66 9.70 -6.29
N SER A 140 10.39 10.11 -6.44
CA SER A 140 10.05 11.42 -7.03
C SER A 140 10.24 12.62 -6.10
N CYS A 141 10.61 12.40 -4.83
CA CYS A 141 10.90 13.49 -3.90
C CYS A 141 12.42 13.66 -3.78
N ASN A 142 12.92 14.90 -3.90
CA ASN A 142 14.35 15.25 -3.75
C ASN A 142 14.96 14.89 -2.36
N LYS A 143 14.21 14.25 -1.47
CA LYS A 143 14.68 13.55 -0.27
C LYS A 143 14.12 12.13 -0.31
N PRO A 144 14.92 11.10 -0.02
CA PRO A 144 14.47 9.71 -0.11
C PRO A 144 13.32 9.51 0.89
N MET A 145 12.12 9.31 0.35
CA MET A 145 10.88 9.16 1.12
C MET A 145 10.96 7.95 2.08
N SER A 146 11.88 7.03 1.81
CA SER A 146 12.23 5.89 2.67
C SER A 146 12.63 6.25 4.10
N ARG A 147 13.07 7.49 4.38
CA ARG A 147 13.37 7.94 5.74
C ARG A 147 12.17 8.51 6.49
N LEU A 148 11.09 8.84 5.78
CA LEU A 148 9.89 9.45 6.34
C LEU A 148 8.73 8.46 6.44
N ALA A 149 8.72 7.45 5.57
CA ALA A 149 7.69 6.42 5.55
C ALA A 149 7.97 5.36 6.61
N HIS A 150 7.30 5.51 7.76
CA HIS A 150 7.19 4.46 8.76
C HIS A 150 5.75 3.96 8.75
N PHE A 151 5.56 2.68 8.44
CA PHE A 151 4.25 2.06 8.39
C PHE A 151 3.91 1.51 9.78
N CYS A 152 2.79 1.93 10.36
CA CYS A 152 2.34 1.38 11.65
C CYS A 152 1.42 0.18 11.49
N ASP A 153 0.74 0.03 10.35
CA ASP A 153 -0.18 -1.07 10.12
C ASP A 153 -0.09 -1.55 8.68
N VAL A 154 0.37 -2.78 8.50
CA VAL A 154 0.55 -3.41 7.19
C VAL A 154 -0.04 -4.81 7.21
N ILE A 155 -0.82 -5.15 6.19
CA ILE A 155 -1.37 -6.50 6.00
C ILE A 155 -0.75 -7.12 4.76
N PHE A 156 -0.03 -8.23 4.93
CA PHE A 156 0.37 -9.08 3.84
C PHE A 156 -0.68 -10.14 3.59
N ARG A 157 -1.28 -10.10 2.40
CA ARG A 157 -2.18 -11.13 1.87
C ARG A 157 -1.30 -12.17 1.19
N ILE A 158 -1.15 -13.32 1.83
CA ILE A 158 -0.21 -14.35 1.42
C ILE A 158 -0.88 -15.27 0.42
N ASP A 159 -0.36 -15.31 -0.79
CA ASP A 159 -0.91 -16.08 -1.91
C ASP A 159 0.02 -17.22 -2.31
N CYS A 160 -0.57 -18.27 -2.88
CA CYS A 160 0.16 -19.34 -3.58
C CYS A 160 0.87 -18.79 -4.84
N CYS A 161 2.15 -19.12 -5.04
CA CYS A 161 2.92 -18.62 -6.20
C CYS A 161 2.51 -19.19 -7.57
N CYS A 162 1.91 -20.37 -7.60
CA CYS A 162 1.61 -21.11 -8.84
C CYS A 162 0.21 -20.82 -9.38
N CYS A 163 -0.70 -20.38 -8.52
CA CYS A 163 -2.06 -20.09 -8.92
C CYS A 163 -2.09 -18.76 -9.67
N GLN A 164 -2.53 -18.78 -10.94
CA GLN A 164 -2.74 -17.55 -11.73
C GLN A 164 -3.70 -16.60 -11.00
N THR A 165 -4.72 -17.15 -10.33
CA THR A 165 -5.68 -16.40 -9.52
C THR A 165 -5.15 -15.99 -8.15
N GLY A 166 -4.00 -16.52 -7.70
CA GLY A 166 -3.47 -16.31 -6.36
C GLY A 166 -4.42 -16.84 -5.29
N ILE A 167 -4.45 -18.17 -5.11
CA ILE A 167 -5.20 -18.74 -3.99
C ILE A 167 -4.61 -18.17 -2.71
N LYS A 168 -5.42 -17.37 -2.02
CA LYS A 168 -5.09 -16.79 -0.73
C LYS A 168 -4.97 -17.88 0.32
N ILE A 169 -3.85 -17.88 1.01
CA ILE A 169 -3.46 -18.85 2.04
C ILE A 169 -3.76 -18.26 3.42
N ALA A 170 -3.24 -17.06 3.68
CA ALA A 170 -3.33 -16.41 4.99
C ALA A 170 -3.23 -14.89 4.85
N ASP A 171 -3.58 -14.18 5.91
CA ASP A 171 -3.23 -12.78 6.13
C ASP A 171 -2.25 -12.68 7.29
N ALA A 172 -1.20 -11.87 7.14
CA ALA A 172 -0.29 -11.49 8.20
C ALA A 172 -0.39 -9.97 8.42
N ARG A 173 -0.88 -9.56 9.58
CA ARG A 173 -0.96 -8.15 9.97
C ARG A 173 0.20 -7.79 10.88
N PHE A 174 0.93 -6.76 10.49
CA PHE A 174 2.07 -6.18 11.18
C PHE A 174 1.64 -4.82 11.73
N GLY A 175 1.32 -4.79 13.02
CA GLY A 175 0.86 -3.59 13.71
C GLY A 175 1.94 -2.97 14.59
N ASN A 176 1.74 -1.72 14.95
CA ASN A 176 2.43 -1.05 16.05
C ASN A 176 1.37 -0.52 17.01
N TYR A 177 1.11 -1.27 18.09
CA TYR A 177 0.16 -0.85 19.10
C TYR A 177 0.91 -0.23 20.29
N ARG A 178 0.73 1.08 20.49
CA ARG A 178 1.35 1.84 21.60
C ARG A 178 2.88 1.72 21.65
N GLY A 179 3.55 1.72 20.49
CA GLY A 179 5.00 1.57 20.41
C GLY A 179 5.49 0.13 20.53
N THR A 180 4.58 -0.83 20.74
CA THR A 180 4.92 -2.26 20.72
C THR A 180 4.57 -2.84 19.35
N PRO A 181 5.56 -3.34 18.59
CA PRO A 181 5.30 -4.06 17.36
C PRO A 181 4.53 -5.36 17.65
N THR A 182 3.47 -5.62 16.90
CA THR A 182 2.63 -6.80 17.03
C THR A 182 2.50 -7.50 15.68
N ILE A 183 2.43 -8.83 15.72
CA ILE A 183 2.04 -9.64 14.56
C ILE A 183 0.77 -10.40 14.92
N THR A 184 -0.22 -10.30 14.04
CA THR A 184 -1.42 -11.13 14.09
C THR A 184 -1.55 -11.84 12.74
N ALA A 185 -1.44 -13.17 12.77
CA ALA A 185 -1.63 -14.00 11.60
C ALA A 185 -3.03 -14.63 11.62
N THR A 186 -3.77 -14.49 10.52
CA THR A 186 -5.09 -15.12 10.33
C THR A 186 -5.02 -16.04 9.12
N VAL A 187 -5.05 -17.35 9.35
CA VAL A 187 -5.06 -18.35 8.27
C VAL A 187 -6.45 -18.42 7.65
N THR A 188 -6.52 -18.42 6.31
CA THR A 188 -7.81 -18.52 5.62
C THR A 188 -8.31 -19.96 5.71
N ARG A 189 -9.51 -20.15 6.27
CA ARG A 189 -10.15 -21.41 6.71
C ARG A 189 -10.27 -22.57 5.71
N ARG A 190 -9.77 -22.47 4.48
CA ARG A 190 -9.93 -23.51 3.44
C ARG A 190 -8.80 -24.56 3.40
N LEU A 191 -7.93 -24.60 4.40
CA LEU A 191 -6.79 -25.52 4.45
C LEU A 191 -6.98 -26.47 5.64
N GLU A 192 -7.81 -27.49 5.45
CA GLU A 192 -7.98 -28.60 6.40
C GLU A 192 -6.78 -29.56 6.38
N ASP A 193 -5.87 -29.39 5.42
CA ASP A 193 -4.66 -30.20 5.26
C ASP A 193 -3.60 -29.85 6.32
N LEU A 194 -3.26 -30.85 7.15
CA LEU A 194 -2.23 -30.76 8.18
C LEU A 194 -0.87 -30.35 7.62
N GLU A 195 -0.53 -30.78 6.40
CA GLU A 195 0.76 -30.44 5.77
C GLU A 195 0.84 -28.94 5.48
N THR A 196 -0.24 -28.37 4.96
CA THR A 196 -0.29 -26.93 4.70
C THR A 196 -0.18 -26.12 5.99
N LYS A 197 -0.80 -26.60 7.08
CA LYS A 197 -0.67 -25.94 8.39
C LYS A 197 0.79 -25.93 8.87
N ALA A 198 1.48 -27.07 8.80
CA ALA A 198 2.87 -27.15 9.22
C ALA A 198 3.79 -26.24 8.39
N ALA A 199 3.58 -26.17 7.07
CA ALA A 199 4.32 -25.27 6.18
C ALA A 199 4.06 -23.79 6.51
N LEU A 200 2.82 -23.44 6.86
CA LEU A 200 2.48 -22.10 7.33
C LEU A 200 3.16 -21.78 8.65
N ASP A 201 3.11 -22.69 9.62
CA ASP A 201 3.75 -22.51 10.92
C ASP A 201 5.27 -22.27 10.76
N GLU A 202 5.94 -22.97 9.84
CA GLU A 202 7.36 -22.74 9.51
C GLU A 202 7.60 -21.34 8.90
N MET A 203 6.74 -20.92 7.96
CA MET A 203 6.81 -19.57 7.38
C MET A 203 6.62 -18.47 8.43
N PHE A 204 5.61 -18.63 9.30
CA PHE A 204 5.32 -17.66 10.36
C PHE A 204 6.39 -17.65 11.45
N ALA A 205 7.01 -18.80 11.76
CA ALA A 205 8.16 -18.84 12.66
C ALA A 205 9.35 -18.03 12.13
N ALA A 206 9.61 -18.06 10.83
CA ALA A 206 10.66 -17.24 10.20
C ALA A 206 10.34 -15.73 10.29
N VAL A 207 9.08 -15.37 10.07
CA VAL A 207 8.58 -13.98 10.22
C VAL A 207 8.70 -13.53 11.68
N ASP A 208 8.28 -14.34 12.65
CA ASP A 208 8.36 -14.04 14.08
C ASP A 208 9.81 -13.88 14.55
N SER A 209 10.72 -14.72 14.06
CA SER A 209 12.15 -14.58 14.35
C SER A 209 12.68 -13.25 13.81
N ARG A 210 12.25 -12.83 12.61
CA ARG A 210 12.65 -11.54 12.04
C ARG A 210 12.05 -10.40 12.84
N LEU A 211 10.79 -10.47 13.21
CA LEU A 211 10.11 -9.49 14.03
C LEU A 211 10.92 -9.24 15.29
N ARG A 212 11.20 -10.30 16.07
CA ARG A 212 11.96 -10.22 17.32
C ARG A 212 13.29 -9.52 17.11
N SER A 213 14.00 -9.81 16.01
CA SER A 213 15.29 -9.16 15.71
C SER A 213 15.16 -7.64 15.52
N VAL A 214 14.08 -7.17 14.89
CA VAL A 214 13.81 -5.73 14.72
C VAL A 214 13.43 -5.10 16.06
N VAL A 215 12.54 -5.74 16.83
CA VAL A 215 12.11 -5.24 18.14
C VAL A 215 13.31 -5.09 19.09
N THR A 216 14.16 -6.11 19.18
CA THR A 216 15.30 -6.11 20.11
C THR A 216 16.36 -5.06 19.76
N ALA A 217 16.51 -4.72 18.48
CA ALA A 217 17.51 -3.76 18.03
C ALA A 217 17.08 -2.30 18.29
N GLU A 218 15.78 -2.03 18.38
CA GLU A 218 15.23 -0.65 18.36
C GLU A 218 14.31 -0.32 19.54
N CYS A 219 14.39 -1.11 20.63
CA CYS A 219 13.36 -1.21 21.67
C CYS A 219 12.99 0.11 22.39
N GLU A 220 13.81 1.16 22.32
CA GLU A 220 13.48 2.46 22.94
C GLU A 220 12.71 3.42 22.01
N SER A 221 12.68 3.19 20.69
CA SER A 221 12.05 4.14 19.76
C SER A 221 11.55 3.52 18.46
N PHE A 222 10.82 2.41 18.52
CA PHE A 222 10.22 1.83 17.31
C PHE A 222 9.15 2.77 16.73
N ARG A 223 9.45 3.36 15.56
CA ARG A 223 8.59 4.36 14.89
C ARG A 223 7.62 3.75 13.88
N GLY A 224 7.69 2.44 13.67
CA GLY A 224 6.97 1.73 12.61
C GLY A 224 7.92 1.11 11.60
N TRP A 225 7.36 0.25 10.74
CA TRP A 225 8.10 -0.54 9.76
C TRP A 225 8.69 0.36 8.69
N THR A 226 9.97 0.17 8.38
CA THR A 226 10.57 0.78 7.19
C THR A 226 10.26 -0.09 5.97
N ILE A 227 10.44 0.48 4.77
CA ILE A 227 10.34 -0.28 3.51
C ILE A 227 11.29 -1.48 3.51
N GLN A 228 12.49 -1.32 4.08
CA GLN A 228 13.47 -2.40 4.18
C GLN A 228 12.97 -3.54 5.06
N ASP A 229 12.33 -3.22 6.19
CA ASP A 229 11.72 -4.23 7.06
C ASP A 229 10.62 -4.98 6.33
N LEU A 230 9.76 -4.27 5.59
CA LEU A 230 8.71 -4.89 4.77
C LEU A 230 9.29 -5.83 3.71
N HIS A 231 10.37 -5.45 3.03
CA HIS A 231 11.05 -6.34 2.08
C HIS A 231 11.59 -7.60 2.76
N GLN A 232 12.19 -7.47 3.94
CA GLN A 232 12.74 -8.61 4.68
C GLN A 232 11.63 -9.53 5.19
N MET A 233 10.54 -8.96 5.71
CA MET A 233 9.36 -9.72 6.12
C MET A 233 8.71 -10.43 4.93
N ALA A 234 8.59 -9.78 3.76
CA ALA A 234 8.10 -10.43 2.55
C ALA A 234 9.02 -11.59 2.14
N HIS A 235 10.34 -11.42 2.26
CA HIS A 235 11.31 -12.47 1.94
C HIS A 235 11.19 -13.69 2.85
N CYS A 236 10.72 -13.57 4.10
CA CYS A 236 10.49 -14.70 4.99
C CYS A 236 9.47 -15.71 4.44
N PHE A 237 8.56 -15.31 3.54
CA PHE A 237 7.62 -16.22 2.87
C PHE A 237 8.24 -17.03 1.72
N ARG A 238 9.56 -16.89 1.51
CA ARG A 238 10.38 -17.76 0.69
C ARG A 238 11.18 -18.65 1.64
N THR A 239 10.55 -19.70 2.17
CA THR A 239 11.25 -20.65 3.04
C THR A 239 12.39 -21.31 2.27
N PRO A 240 13.61 -21.39 2.83
CA PRO A 240 14.68 -22.12 2.19
C PRO A 240 14.27 -23.59 2.11
N THR A 241 14.17 -24.12 0.90
CA THR A 241 14.00 -25.56 0.74
C THR A 241 15.23 -26.23 1.31
N LYS A 242 15.08 -26.99 2.40
CA LYS A 242 16.15 -27.85 2.91
C LYS A 242 16.65 -28.65 1.69
N PRO A 243 17.96 -28.64 1.38
CA PRO A 243 18.47 -29.46 0.30
C PRO A 243 18.00 -30.88 0.58
N LYS A 244 17.27 -31.48 -0.37
CA LYS A 244 16.91 -32.90 -0.26
C LYS A 244 18.23 -33.60 0.01
N GLN A 245 18.36 -34.23 1.18
CA GLN A 245 19.49 -35.11 1.43
C GLN A 245 19.39 -36.16 0.33
N GLU A 246 20.23 -36.04 -0.70
CA GLU A 246 20.32 -37.01 -1.77
C GLU A 246 20.68 -38.32 -1.06
N GLY A 247 19.69 -39.20 -0.95
CA GLY A 247 19.89 -40.52 -0.41
C GLY A 247 21.01 -41.14 -1.22
N LYS A 248 22.15 -41.36 -0.56
CA LYS A 248 23.21 -42.21 -1.08
C LYS A 248 22.56 -43.58 -1.31
N VAL A 249 22.24 -43.86 -2.57
CA VAL A 249 21.88 -45.20 -3.05
C VAL A 249 23.12 -46.08 -3.01
#